data_AF-A0A815EVH2-F1
#
_entry.id   AF-A0A815EVH2-F1
#
_cell.length_a   1.000
_cell.length_b   1.000
_cell.length_c   1.000
_cell.angle_alpha   90.00
_cell.angle_beta   90.00
_cell.angle_gamma   90.00
#
_symmetry.space_group_name_H-M   'P 1'
#
loop_
_entity.id
_entity.type
_entity.pdbx_description
1 polymer ?
#
loop_
_entity_poly.entity_id
_entity_poly.type
_entity_poly.pdbx_seq_one_letter_code
_entity_poly.pdbx_strand_id
1 'polypeptide(L)'
;MTWTYIDYAVFVSITLLVAWASIERHILIFHQNLVSTQIKRFLVHYLPLFTVTMYPFIYYIIIYFVLPCDPWINFTTPGCGISACAYNTAFLGMWDSIAHNIVPIFIIVIFSMALFVRIWYSKYRINQRMRWKNYRKMSIQLLSISAIYLIIVFPSMILYTLYTAVHLAVKSEHVDKVKAKLIEASRVYAKDKGTIDWFVSQDAADPTKFAIVERYEQQSDVQTHINNPYYKQFGAYVKPLLTKPIELHSLAEMDTSKDVEVPPQTWSDETDQ
;
A
#
# COMPACT_ATOMS: atom_id res chain seq x y z
N MET A 1 -8.05 7.51 -16.42
CA MET A 1 -7.23 6.32 -16.73
C MET A 1 -5.77 6.70 -16.94
N THR A 2 -5.46 7.62 -17.86
CA THR A 2 -4.07 8.00 -18.19
C THR A 2 -3.27 8.55 -17.00
N TRP A 3 -3.88 9.42 -16.18
CA TRP A 3 -3.20 9.98 -15.01
C TRP A 3 -2.85 8.90 -13.97
N THR A 4 -3.83 8.07 -13.60
CA THR A 4 -3.64 6.93 -12.69
C THR A 4 -2.58 5.96 -13.20
N TYR A 5 -2.59 5.65 -14.50
CA TYR A 5 -1.55 4.84 -15.13
C TYR A 5 -0.16 5.47 -14.95
N ILE A 6 -0.01 6.77 -15.26
CA ILE A 6 1.27 7.47 -15.15
C ILE A 6 1.74 7.47 -13.69
N ASP A 7 0.84 7.79 -12.75
CA ASP A 7 1.15 7.88 -11.33
C ASP A 7 1.67 6.54 -10.78
N TYR A 8 0.90 5.46 -10.95
CA TYR A 8 1.29 4.12 -10.47
C TYR A 8 2.54 3.58 -11.19
N ALA A 9 2.62 3.73 -12.51
CA ALA A 9 3.78 3.26 -13.27
C ALA A 9 5.06 3.98 -12.85
N VAL A 10 5.00 5.31 -12.67
CA VAL A 10 6.16 6.10 -12.23
C VAL A 10 6.50 5.77 -10.78
N PHE A 11 5.52 5.67 -9.89
CA PHE A 11 5.74 5.35 -8.48
C PHE A 11 6.45 4.00 -8.31
N VAL A 12 5.94 2.94 -8.95
CA VAL A 12 6.56 1.61 -8.90
C VAL A 12 7.92 1.59 -9.60
N SER A 13 8.07 2.31 -10.72
CA SER A 13 9.38 2.42 -11.39
C SER A 13 10.43 3.04 -10.48
N ILE A 14 10.13 4.13 -9.79
CA ILE A 14 11.04 4.76 -8.82
C ILE A 14 11.39 3.77 -7.72
N THR A 15 10.39 3.07 -7.18
CA THR A 15 10.55 2.09 -6.11
C THR A 15 11.50 0.96 -6.50
N LEU A 16 11.26 0.34 -7.66
CA LEU A 16 12.10 -0.74 -8.19
C LEU A 16 13.49 -0.25 -8.58
N LEU A 17 13.62 0.98 -9.09
CA LEU A 17 14.92 1.59 -9.41
C LEU A 17 15.76 1.82 -8.16
N VAL A 18 15.19 2.33 -7.07
CA VAL A 18 15.90 2.53 -5.80
C VAL A 18 16.29 1.17 -5.18
N ALA A 19 15.40 0.17 -5.26
CA ALA A 19 15.70 -1.19 -4.84
C ALA A 19 16.86 -1.80 -5.64
N TRP A 20 16.81 -1.71 -6.96
CA TRP A 20 17.86 -2.20 -7.84
C TRP A 20 19.19 -1.47 -7.59
N ALA A 21 19.17 -0.13 -7.52
CA ALA A 21 20.36 0.67 -7.24
C ALA A 21 21.03 0.27 -5.91
N SER A 22 20.23 -0.09 -4.89
CA SER A 22 20.72 -0.60 -3.60
C SER A 22 21.48 -1.92 -3.75
N ILE A 23 20.97 -2.85 -4.57
CA ILE A 23 21.64 -4.13 -4.89
C ILE A 23 22.89 -3.89 -5.73
N GLU A 24 22.72 -3.20 -6.86
CA GLU A 24 23.75 -2.92 -7.85
C GLU A 24 24.98 -2.30 -7.18
N ARG A 25 24.74 -1.44 -6.19
CA ARG A 25 25.83 -0.79 -5.49
C ARG A 25 26.73 -1.74 -4.71
N HIS A 26 26.19 -2.82 -4.17
CA HIS A 26 27.00 -3.86 -3.53
C HIS A 26 27.85 -4.61 -4.55
N ILE A 27 27.29 -4.87 -5.73
CA ILE A 27 27.98 -5.55 -6.82
C ILE A 27 29.17 -4.69 -7.28
N LEU A 28 28.96 -3.40 -7.55
CA LEU A 28 30.01 -2.50 -8.03
C LEU A 28 31.15 -2.26 -7.03
N ILE A 29 30.86 -2.26 -5.73
CA ILE A 29 31.89 -2.05 -4.69
C ILE A 29 32.62 -3.34 -4.36
N PHE A 30 31.88 -4.42 -4.07
CA PHE A 30 32.47 -5.63 -3.47
C PHE A 30 32.71 -6.76 -4.47
N HIS A 31 32.09 -6.71 -5.66
CA HIS A 31 32.13 -7.78 -6.64
C HIS A 31 32.51 -7.27 -8.04
N GLN A 32 33.60 -6.51 -8.14
CA GLN A 32 34.06 -5.92 -9.41
C GLN A 32 34.30 -6.96 -10.53
N ASN A 33 34.63 -8.21 -10.16
CA ASN A 33 34.79 -9.32 -11.09
C ASN A 33 33.51 -9.68 -11.87
N LEU A 34 32.33 -9.32 -11.33
CA LEU A 34 31.04 -9.51 -11.98
C LEU A 34 30.74 -8.44 -13.03
N VAL A 35 31.56 -7.41 -13.16
CA VAL A 35 31.38 -6.28 -14.10
C VAL A 35 32.65 -6.07 -14.94
N SER A 36 33.57 -7.03 -14.93
CA SER A 36 34.89 -6.89 -15.55
C SER A 36 34.88 -6.93 -17.07
N THR A 37 33.89 -7.57 -17.69
CA THR A 37 33.75 -7.69 -19.15
C THR A 37 32.52 -6.95 -19.65
N GLN A 38 32.52 -6.54 -20.92
CA GLN A 38 31.38 -5.84 -21.53
C GLN A 38 30.08 -6.66 -21.44
N ILE A 39 30.15 -7.98 -21.66
CA ILE A 39 28.99 -8.87 -21.57
C ILE A 39 28.48 -8.97 -20.13
N LYS A 40 29.39 -9.18 -19.16
CA LYS A 40 29.01 -9.26 -17.75
C LYS A 40 28.41 -7.94 -17.27
N ARG A 41 28.98 -6.81 -17.69
CA ARG A 41 28.44 -5.48 -17.42
C ARG A 41 27.07 -5.28 -18.04
N PHE A 42 26.85 -5.73 -19.27
CA PHE A 42 25.53 -5.72 -19.87
C PHE A 42 24.52 -6.52 -19.04
N LEU A 43 24.84 -7.77 -18.68
CA LEU A 43 23.94 -8.66 -17.95
C LEU A 43 23.66 -8.22 -16.50
N VAL A 44 24.66 -7.66 -15.82
CA VAL A 44 24.58 -7.39 -14.37
C VAL A 44 24.22 -5.93 -14.07
N HIS A 45 24.37 -5.01 -15.03
CA HIS A 45 24.08 -3.59 -14.80
C HIS A 45 23.00 -3.06 -15.75
N TYR A 46 23.19 -3.18 -17.07
CA TYR A 46 22.29 -2.54 -18.04
C TYR A 46 20.96 -3.30 -18.23
N LEU A 47 21.01 -4.63 -18.31
CA LEU A 47 19.82 -5.46 -18.53
C LEU A 47 18.82 -5.33 -17.37
N PRO A 48 19.20 -5.50 -16.09
CA PRO A 48 18.25 -5.37 -15.00
C PRO A 48 17.70 -3.94 -14.87
N LEU A 49 18.53 -2.91 -15.09
CA LEU A 49 18.10 -1.51 -15.07
C LEU A 49 17.01 -1.26 -16.13
N PHE A 50 17.21 -1.77 -17.34
CA PHE A 50 16.19 -1.70 -18.40
C PHE A 50 14.92 -2.46 -18.00
N THR A 51 15.06 -3.68 -17.48
CA THR A 51 13.93 -4.52 -17.07
C THR A 51 13.10 -3.85 -15.98
N VAL A 52 13.72 -3.37 -14.89
CA VAL A 52 12.98 -2.73 -13.78
C VAL A 52 12.34 -1.41 -14.18
N THR A 53 12.86 -0.73 -15.20
CA THR A 53 12.29 0.51 -15.71
C THR A 53 11.11 0.24 -16.64
N MET A 54 11.19 -0.74 -17.53
CA MET A 54 10.16 -0.98 -18.55
C MET A 54 8.99 -1.81 -18.03
N TYR A 55 9.27 -2.73 -17.10
CA TYR A 55 8.27 -3.66 -16.57
C TYR A 55 7.03 -2.97 -15.98
N PRO A 56 7.14 -1.93 -15.12
CA PRO A 56 5.96 -1.28 -14.55
C PRO A 56 5.08 -0.62 -15.60
N PHE A 57 5.65 0.04 -16.61
CA PHE A 57 4.86 0.64 -17.69
C PHE A 57 4.09 -0.42 -18.47
N ILE A 58 4.73 -1.54 -18.83
CA ILE A 58 4.05 -2.64 -19.53
C ILE A 58 2.94 -3.24 -18.65
N TYR A 59 3.24 -3.51 -17.38
CA TYR A 59 2.28 -4.06 -16.42
C TYR A 59 1.05 -3.15 -16.28
N TYR A 60 1.24 -1.86 -15.99
CA TYR A 60 0.13 -0.93 -15.79
C TYR A 60 -0.59 -0.56 -17.10
N ILE A 61 0.06 -0.65 -18.27
CA ILE A 61 -0.64 -0.58 -19.55
C ILE A 61 -1.68 -1.71 -19.64
N ILE A 62 -1.29 -2.94 -19.33
CA ILE A 62 -2.20 -4.10 -19.37
C ILE A 62 -3.33 -3.92 -18.36
N ILE A 63 -3.01 -3.53 -17.13
CA ILE A 63 -3.98 -3.36 -16.04
C ILE A 63 -5.03 -2.31 -16.40
N TYR A 64 -4.62 -1.11 -16.86
CA TYR A 64 -5.56 0.00 -17.05
C TYR A 64 -6.19 0.09 -18.43
N PHE A 65 -5.52 -0.39 -19.50
CA PHE A 65 -6.01 -0.24 -20.87
C PHE A 65 -6.49 -1.54 -21.52
N VAL A 66 -5.95 -2.70 -21.12
CA VAL A 66 -6.36 -4.01 -21.68
C VAL A 66 -7.43 -4.68 -20.80
N LEU A 67 -7.37 -4.45 -19.48
CA LEU A 67 -8.33 -4.97 -18.50
C LEU A 67 -9.13 -3.84 -17.79
N PRO A 68 -9.71 -2.87 -18.53
CA PRO A 68 -10.53 -1.84 -17.91
C PRO A 68 -11.79 -2.47 -17.32
N CYS A 69 -12.17 -2.01 -16.13
CA CYS A 69 -13.49 -2.27 -15.57
C CYS A 69 -14.46 -1.17 -16.06
N ASP A 70 -15.74 -1.32 -15.73
CA ASP A 70 -16.83 -0.42 -16.14
C ASP A 70 -16.45 1.08 -15.98
N PRO A 71 -16.89 1.98 -16.88
CA PRO A 71 -16.37 3.34 -17.02
C PRO A 71 -16.74 4.30 -15.88
N TRP A 72 -17.49 3.83 -14.88
CA TRP A 72 -17.95 4.66 -13.78
C TRP A 72 -16.78 4.96 -12.83
N ILE A 73 -16.43 6.25 -12.75
CA ILE A 73 -15.40 6.74 -11.84
C ILE A 73 -15.90 6.52 -10.42
N ASN A 74 -15.29 5.56 -9.72
CA ASN A 74 -15.62 5.30 -8.34
C ASN A 74 -14.77 6.18 -7.42
N PHE A 75 -15.39 7.23 -6.87
CA PHE A 75 -14.74 8.13 -5.91
C PHE A 75 -14.57 7.51 -4.51
N THR A 76 -15.02 6.27 -4.30
CA THR A 76 -14.93 5.58 -3.00
C THR A 76 -13.72 4.66 -2.88
N THR A 77 -12.91 4.50 -3.94
CA THR A 77 -11.67 3.70 -3.88
C THR A 77 -10.46 4.57 -3.52
N PRO A 78 -9.57 4.11 -2.62
CA PRO A 78 -8.35 4.84 -2.28
C PRO A 78 -7.49 5.05 -3.54
N GLY A 79 -7.17 6.33 -3.82
CA GLY A 79 -6.42 6.73 -5.02
C GLY A 79 -7.22 7.52 -6.08
N CYS A 80 -8.51 7.80 -5.86
CA CYS A 80 -9.36 8.63 -6.73
C CYS A 80 -9.21 8.31 -8.23
N GLY A 81 -9.97 7.32 -8.71
CA GLY A 81 -9.95 7.00 -10.13
C GLY A 81 -10.43 5.60 -10.41
N ILE A 82 -10.77 5.40 -11.67
CA ILE A 82 -11.26 4.18 -12.29
C ILE A 82 -10.52 2.95 -11.73
N SER A 83 -11.27 2.08 -11.04
CA SER A 83 -10.77 0.80 -10.56
C SER A 83 -10.56 -0.13 -11.75
N ALA A 84 -9.34 -0.64 -11.96
CA ALA A 84 -9.10 -1.68 -12.96
C ALA A 84 -9.68 -3.01 -12.48
N CYS A 85 -10.30 -3.78 -13.37
CA CYS A 85 -10.88 -5.09 -13.04
C CYS A 85 -9.85 -6.07 -12.48
N ALA A 86 -8.58 -5.87 -12.84
CA ALA A 86 -7.47 -6.59 -12.26
C ALA A 86 -7.46 -6.58 -10.72
N TYR A 87 -7.79 -5.46 -10.08
CA TYR A 87 -7.77 -5.33 -8.62
C TYR A 87 -8.94 -6.04 -7.91
N ASN A 88 -9.99 -6.42 -8.64
CA ASN A 88 -11.06 -7.29 -8.12
C ASN A 88 -10.62 -8.75 -8.02
N THR A 89 -9.52 -9.13 -8.67
CA THR A 89 -8.92 -10.45 -8.51
C THR A 89 -7.91 -10.42 -7.38
N ALA A 90 -8.11 -11.28 -6.37
CA ALA A 90 -7.22 -11.37 -5.22
C ALA A 90 -5.75 -11.59 -5.62
N PHE A 91 -5.50 -12.28 -6.74
CA PHE A 91 -4.14 -12.55 -7.22
C PHE A 91 -3.41 -11.29 -7.70
N LEU A 92 -4.01 -10.48 -8.58
CA LEU A 92 -3.33 -9.30 -9.13
C LEU A 92 -3.20 -8.21 -8.08
N GLY A 93 -4.20 -8.02 -7.22
CA GLY A 93 -4.10 -7.09 -6.08
C GLY A 93 -3.01 -7.52 -5.08
N MET A 94 -2.92 -8.82 -4.78
CA MET A 94 -1.84 -9.37 -3.94
C MET A 94 -0.47 -9.21 -4.61
N TRP A 95 -0.36 -9.47 -5.91
CA TRP A 95 0.89 -9.30 -6.66
C TRP A 95 1.35 -7.84 -6.63
N ASP A 96 0.44 -6.89 -6.88
CA ASP A 96 0.75 -5.47 -6.85
C ASP A 96 1.22 -5.01 -5.46
N SER A 97 0.54 -5.47 -4.41
CA SER A 97 0.90 -5.14 -3.03
C SER A 97 2.25 -5.78 -2.63
N ILE A 98 2.48 -7.04 -2.96
CA ILE A 98 3.67 -7.76 -2.51
C ILE A 98 4.88 -7.44 -3.38
N ALA A 99 4.78 -7.64 -4.69
CA ALA A 99 5.91 -7.59 -5.62
C ALA A 99 6.34 -6.16 -5.95
N HIS A 100 5.40 -5.21 -6.04
CA HIS A 100 5.71 -3.81 -6.40
C HIS A 100 5.92 -2.89 -5.21
N ASN A 101 5.37 -3.23 -4.03
CA ASN A 101 5.48 -2.39 -2.84
C ASN A 101 6.31 -3.05 -1.73
N ILE A 102 5.87 -4.17 -1.17
CA ILE A 102 6.51 -4.77 0.01
C ILE A 102 7.94 -5.24 -0.28
N VAL A 103 8.12 -6.14 -1.27
CA VAL A 103 9.42 -6.76 -1.56
C VAL A 103 10.51 -5.73 -1.90
N PRO A 104 10.28 -4.73 -2.77
CA PRO A 104 11.27 -3.71 -3.08
C PRO A 104 11.69 -2.89 -1.85
N ILE A 105 10.76 -2.55 -0.96
CA ILE A 105 11.06 -1.82 0.28
C ILE A 105 11.98 -2.65 1.18
N PHE A 106 11.67 -3.94 1.38
CA PHE A 106 12.53 -4.83 2.16
C PHE A 106 13.94 -4.93 1.55
N ILE A 107 14.04 -5.01 0.21
CA ILE A 107 15.32 -4.98 -0.49
C ILE A 107 16.07 -3.67 -0.18
N ILE A 108 15.43 -2.51 -0.32
CA ILE A 108 16.04 -1.20 -0.05
C ILE A 108 16.59 -1.16 1.38
N VAL A 109 15.79 -1.56 2.37
CA VAL A 109 16.18 -1.55 3.79
C VAL A 109 17.36 -2.49 4.03
N ILE A 110 17.25 -3.76 3.64
CA ILE A 110 18.28 -4.78 3.89
C ILE A 110 19.60 -4.40 3.24
N PHE A 111 19.59 -4.02 1.96
CA PHE A 111 20.82 -3.66 1.26
C PHE A 111 21.37 -2.33 1.76
N SER A 112 20.55 -1.32 2.06
CA SER A 112 21.05 -0.07 2.65
C SER A 112 21.73 -0.29 3.99
N MET A 113 21.14 -1.13 4.85
CA MET A 113 21.75 -1.52 6.13
C MET A 113 23.06 -2.28 5.91
N ALA A 114 23.07 -3.27 5.00
CA ALA A 114 24.27 -4.04 4.69
C ALA A 114 25.41 -3.15 4.16
N LEU A 115 25.09 -2.16 3.32
CA LEU A 115 26.06 -1.20 2.79
C LEU A 115 26.65 -0.36 3.91
N PHE A 116 25.80 0.17 4.79
CA PHE A 116 26.23 0.97 5.93
C PHE A 116 27.16 0.18 6.86
N VAL A 117 26.77 -1.04 7.24
CA VAL A 117 27.57 -1.92 8.11
C VAL A 117 28.92 -2.25 7.47
N ARG A 118 28.94 -2.64 6.18
CA ARG A 118 30.19 -2.98 5.50
C ARG A 118 31.12 -1.76 5.34
N ILE A 119 30.55 -0.59 5.09
CA ILE A 119 31.31 0.66 5.01
C ILE A 119 31.92 1.01 6.37
N TRP A 120 31.13 0.92 7.44
CA TRP A 120 31.59 1.15 8.81
C TRP A 120 32.73 0.19 9.17
N TYR A 121 32.52 -1.09 8.91
CA TYR A 121 33.48 -2.14 9.23
C TYR A 121 34.79 -2.01 8.43
N SER A 122 34.69 -1.70 7.13
CA SER A 122 35.85 -1.46 6.27
C SER A 122 36.69 -0.26 6.74
N LYS A 123 36.03 0.83 7.17
CA LYS A 123 36.69 2.01 7.73
C LYS A 123 37.39 1.72 9.06
N TYR A 124 36.80 0.87 9.90
CA TYR A 124 37.39 0.49 11.20
C TYR A 124 38.57 -0.48 11.04
N ARG A 125 38.45 -1.47 10.15
CA ARG A 125 39.45 -2.55 10.04
C ARG A 125 40.64 -2.21 9.13
N ILE A 126 40.50 -1.29 8.17
CA ILE A 126 41.52 -1.03 7.15
C ILE A 126 41.81 0.46 7.04
N ASN A 127 42.88 0.92 7.70
CA ASN A 127 43.45 2.27 7.61
C ASN A 127 44.23 2.49 6.28
N GLN A 128 43.78 1.90 5.17
CA GLN A 128 44.45 2.03 3.86
C GLN A 128 43.80 3.14 3.05
N ARG A 129 44.65 3.94 2.37
CA ARG A 129 44.29 4.91 1.33
C ARG A 129 43.71 4.22 0.08
N MET A 130 42.59 3.51 0.22
CA MET A 130 41.76 3.18 -0.93
C MET A 130 41.22 4.49 -1.54
N ARG A 131 40.82 4.50 -2.82
CA ARG A 131 40.11 5.63 -3.50
C ARG A 131 38.70 5.87 -2.89
N TRP A 132 38.64 5.84 -1.57
CA TRP A 132 37.48 5.83 -0.71
C TRP A 132 36.71 7.14 -0.80
N LYS A 133 37.36 8.26 -1.08
CA LYS A 133 36.68 9.54 -1.28
C LYS A 133 35.59 9.45 -2.36
N ASN A 134 35.85 8.76 -3.48
CA ASN A 134 34.90 8.66 -4.59
C ASN A 134 33.76 7.66 -4.27
N TYR A 135 34.10 6.47 -3.76
CA TYR A 135 33.11 5.46 -3.40
C TYR A 135 32.26 5.87 -2.19
N ARG A 136 32.83 6.60 -1.23
CA ARG A 136 32.11 7.15 -0.06
C ARG A 136 31.07 8.18 -0.49
N LYS A 137 31.45 9.17 -1.31
CA LYS A 137 30.52 10.20 -1.79
C LYS A 137 29.30 9.58 -2.47
N MET A 138 29.55 8.65 -3.39
CA MET A 138 28.49 8.00 -4.16
C MET A 138 27.68 6.98 -3.34
N SER A 139 28.20 6.46 -2.21
CA SER A 139 27.42 5.55 -1.31
C SER A 139 26.58 6.33 -0.31
N ILE A 140 27.12 7.44 0.21
CA ILE A 140 26.37 8.35 1.09
C ILE A 140 25.19 8.95 0.33
N GLN A 141 25.39 9.36 -0.93
CA GLN A 141 24.29 9.83 -1.79
C GLN A 141 23.16 8.82 -1.90
N LEU A 142 23.47 7.54 -2.16
CA LEU A 142 22.45 6.50 -2.28
C LEU A 142 21.74 6.25 -0.94
N LEU A 143 22.49 6.15 0.17
CA LEU A 143 21.88 5.98 1.50
C LEU A 143 20.98 7.15 1.89
N SER A 144 21.37 8.38 1.54
CA SER A 144 20.53 9.57 1.75
C SER A 144 19.28 9.55 0.90
N ILE A 145 19.39 9.18 -0.39
CA ILE A 145 18.22 9.05 -1.29
C ILE A 145 17.28 7.95 -0.78
N SER A 146 17.79 6.79 -0.39
CA SER A 146 17.00 5.69 0.16
C SER A 146 16.31 6.07 1.48
N ALA A 147 16.99 6.80 2.37
CA ALA A 147 16.39 7.28 3.62
C ALA A 147 15.27 8.29 3.36
N ILE A 148 15.50 9.28 2.48
CA ILE A 148 14.48 10.27 2.10
C ILE A 148 13.28 9.58 1.45
N TYR A 149 13.53 8.63 0.53
CA TYR A 149 12.48 7.87 -0.13
C TYR A 149 11.64 7.08 0.90
N LEU A 150 12.28 6.39 1.85
CA LEU A 150 11.55 5.68 2.90
C LEU A 150 10.73 6.63 3.78
N ILE A 151 11.25 7.81 4.12
CA ILE A 151 10.52 8.81 4.92
C ILE A 151 9.29 9.34 4.15
N ILE A 152 9.39 9.52 2.83
CA ILE A 152 8.28 10.03 2.02
C ILE A 152 7.22 8.94 1.81
N VAL A 153 7.64 7.69 1.59
CA VAL A 153 6.73 6.57 1.31
C VAL A 153 6.07 6.03 2.57
N PHE A 154 6.74 6.14 3.73
CA PHE A 154 6.24 5.62 5.00
C PHE A 154 4.88 6.20 5.43
N PRO A 155 4.63 7.53 5.36
CA PRO A 155 3.30 8.11 5.58
C PRO A 155 2.24 7.58 4.62
N SER A 156 2.55 7.49 3.32
CA SER A 156 1.61 6.92 2.35
C SER A 156 1.27 5.47 2.68
N MET A 157 2.26 4.68 3.08
CA MET A 157 2.06 3.29 3.53
C MET A 157 1.24 3.19 4.81
N ILE A 158 1.35 4.14 5.73
CA ILE A 158 0.48 4.21 6.92
C ILE A 158 -0.96 4.55 6.49
N LEU A 159 -1.13 5.51 5.58
CA LEU A 159 -2.44 6.00 5.17
C LEU A 159 -3.26 4.98 4.38
N TYR A 160 -2.64 4.15 3.52
CA TYR A 160 -3.35 3.12 2.74
C TYR A 160 -3.92 1.97 3.58
N THR A 161 -3.68 2.01 4.88
CA THR A 161 -3.63 0.80 5.69
C THR A 161 -4.48 0.90 6.96
N LEU A 162 -5.09 2.05 7.28
CA LEU A 162 -5.60 2.28 8.65
C LEU A 162 -7.12 2.43 8.82
N TYR A 163 -7.93 2.26 7.78
CA TYR A 163 -9.39 2.32 7.96
C TYR A 163 -10.07 1.30 7.08
N THR A 164 -11.01 0.53 7.64
CA THR A 164 -11.85 -0.39 6.86
C THR A 164 -13.32 -0.14 7.19
N ALA A 165 -14.07 0.38 6.22
CA ALA A 165 -15.53 0.41 6.24
C ALA A 165 -16.09 -0.88 5.66
N VAL A 166 -17.02 -1.50 6.37
CA VAL A 166 -17.69 -2.73 5.94
C VAL A 166 -19.18 -2.46 5.83
N HIS A 167 -19.76 -2.66 4.65
CA HIS A 167 -21.19 -2.55 4.43
C HIS A 167 -21.86 -3.92 4.40
N LEU A 168 -22.98 -4.01 5.10
CA LEU A 168 -23.77 -5.23 5.24
C LEU A 168 -25.20 -4.93 4.80
N ALA A 169 -25.71 -5.72 3.86
CA ALA A 169 -27.13 -5.74 3.53
C ALA A 169 -27.74 -7.03 4.07
N VAL A 170 -28.70 -6.89 4.99
CA VAL A 170 -29.24 -7.96 5.82
C VAL A 170 -30.64 -8.34 5.34
N LYS A 171 -30.99 -9.63 5.43
CA LYS A 171 -32.37 -10.07 5.18
C LYS A 171 -33.30 -9.47 6.23
N SER A 172 -34.46 -8.96 5.83
CA SER A 172 -35.35 -8.18 6.70
C SER A 172 -35.77 -8.95 7.96
N GLU A 173 -35.94 -10.26 7.87
CA GLU A 173 -36.29 -11.16 8.99
C GLU A 173 -35.14 -11.40 9.99
N HIS A 174 -33.94 -10.87 9.73
CA HIS A 174 -32.74 -11.11 10.54
C HIS A 174 -32.07 -9.84 11.07
N VAL A 175 -32.68 -8.67 10.84
CA VAL A 175 -32.17 -7.35 11.27
C VAL A 175 -31.77 -7.33 12.74
N ASP A 176 -32.67 -7.75 13.64
CA ASP A 176 -32.39 -7.72 15.09
C ASP A 176 -31.28 -8.70 15.50
N LYS A 177 -31.22 -9.87 14.83
CA LYS A 177 -30.17 -10.87 15.08
C LYS A 177 -28.80 -10.36 14.67
N VAL A 178 -28.70 -9.72 13.51
CA VAL A 178 -27.44 -9.13 13.03
C VAL A 178 -27.06 -7.94 13.90
N LYS A 179 -28.01 -7.06 14.24
CA LYS A 179 -27.77 -5.93 15.15
C LYS A 179 -27.19 -6.37 16.49
N ALA A 180 -27.81 -7.36 17.14
CA ALA A 180 -27.30 -7.91 18.40
C ALA A 180 -25.89 -8.49 18.24
N LYS A 181 -25.64 -9.23 17.15
CA LYS A 181 -24.33 -9.84 16.88
C LYS A 181 -23.25 -8.79 16.58
N LEU A 182 -23.59 -7.71 15.90
CA LEU A 182 -22.69 -6.58 15.63
C LEU A 182 -22.31 -5.84 16.92
N ILE A 183 -23.27 -5.63 17.83
CA ILE A 183 -23.00 -5.03 19.14
C ILE A 183 -22.09 -5.93 19.98
N GLU A 184 -22.33 -7.25 19.97
CA GLU A 184 -21.44 -8.22 20.63
C GLU A 184 -20.03 -8.16 20.03
N ALA A 185 -19.92 -8.18 18.70
CA ALA A 185 -18.66 -8.12 17.98
C ALA A 185 -17.86 -6.86 18.31
N SER A 186 -18.52 -5.70 18.29
CA SER A 186 -17.90 -4.42 18.68
C SER A 186 -17.29 -4.48 20.08
N ARG A 187 -18.00 -5.05 21.05
CA ARG A 187 -17.50 -5.19 22.44
C ARG A 187 -16.35 -6.18 22.59
N VAL A 188 -16.27 -7.18 21.70
CA VAL A 188 -15.17 -8.15 21.67
C VAL A 188 -13.95 -7.51 21.02
N TYR A 189 -14.09 -6.99 19.80
CA TYR A 189 -12.97 -6.47 19.02
C TYR A 189 -12.42 -5.15 19.53
N ALA A 190 -13.23 -4.31 20.21
CA ALA A 190 -12.71 -3.12 20.89
C ALA A 190 -11.70 -3.44 22.02
N LYS A 191 -11.55 -4.72 22.41
CA LYS A 191 -10.56 -5.18 23.38
C LYS A 191 -9.33 -5.79 22.72
N ASP A 192 -9.33 -5.98 21.41
CA ASP A 192 -8.18 -6.51 20.69
C ASP A 192 -7.04 -5.49 20.74
N LYS A 193 -5.82 -6.01 20.94
CA LYS A 193 -4.63 -5.16 21.03
C LYS A 193 -4.42 -4.45 19.70
N GLY A 194 -4.34 -3.11 19.75
CA GLY A 194 -4.14 -2.26 18.58
C GLY A 194 -5.44 -1.91 17.85
N THR A 195 -6.61 -2.27 18.36
CA THR A 195 -7.88 -1.72 17.88
C THR A 195 -8.11 -0.35 18.53
N ILE A 196 -8.23 0.69 17.70
CA ILE A 196 -8.61 2.04 18.14
C ILE A 196 -10.11 2.06 18.37
N ASP A 197 -10.88 1.59 17.39
CA ASP A 197 -12.34 1.56 17.48
C ASP A 197 -12.93 0.51 16.53
N TRP A 198 -14.09 -0.02 16.89
CA TRP A 198 -14.87 -0.96 16.08
C TRP A 198 -16.33 -0.54 16.13
N PHE A 199 -16.65 0.49 15.36
CA PHE A 199 -17.92 1.19 15.43
C PHE A 199 -18.95 0.49 14.53
N VAL A 200 -20.17 0.34 15.03
CA VAL A 200 -21.27 -0.27 14.29
C VAL A 200 -22.42 0.70 14.15
N SER A 201 -22.92 0.82 12.93
CA SER A 201 -23.99 1.74 12.57
C SER A 201 -25.09 1.01 11.82
N GLN A 202 -26.32 1.47 12.01
CA GLN A 202 -27.47 1.08 11.19
C GLN A 202 -27.89 2.30 10.38
N ASP A 203 -28.24 2.10 9.12
CA ASP A 203 -28.77 3.16 8.26
C ASP A 203 -30.10 3.68 8.82
N ALA A 204 -30.27 5.00 8.85
CA ALA A 204 -31.44 5.65 9.45
C ALA A 204 -32.69 5.56 8.56
N ALA A 205 -32.52 5.43 7.24
CA ALA A 205 -33.59 5.33 6.27
C ALA A 205 -33.93 3.87 5.93
N ASP A 206 -32.95 2.96 6.01
CA ASP A 206 -33.11 1.56 5.66
C ASP A 206 -32.61 0.62 6.78
N PRO A 207 -33.51 0.04 7.59
CA PRO A 207 -33.11 -0.79 8.73
C PRO A 207 -32.39 -2.09 8.32
N THR A 208 -32.38 -2.45 7.03
CA THR A 208 -31.67 -3.64 6.53
C THR A 208 -30.20 -3.39 6.23
N LYS A 209 -29.74 -2.13 6.27
CA LYS A 209 -28.36 -1.75 5.99
C LYS A 209 -27.59 -1.42 7.25
N PHE A 210 -26.39 -1.97 7.34
CA PHE A 210 -25.45 -1.71 8.43
C PHE A 210 -24.08 -1.35 7.89
N ALA A 211 -23.34 -0.59 8.68
CA ALA A 211 -21.94 -0.28 8.43
C ALA A 211 -21.11 -0.63 9.67
N ILE A 212 -19.91 -1.17 9.45
CA ILE A 212 -18.87 -1.31 10.47
C ILE A 212 -17.73 -0.40 10.06
N VAL A 213 -17.21 0.37 11.00
CA VAL A 213 -15.98 1.15 10.83
C VAL A 213 -14.93 0.55 11.74
N GLU A 214 -13.94 -0.08 11.14
CA GLU A 214 -12.82 -0.70 11.84
C GLU A 214 -11.60 0.20 11.76
N ARG A 215 -11.10 0.61 12.93
CA ARG A 215 -9.93 1.48 13.09
C ARG A 215 -8.89 0.77 13.93
N TYR A 216 -7.66 0.72 13.42
CA TYR A 216 -6.54 0.06 14.09
C TYR A 216 -5.36 1.05 14.23
N GLU A 217 -4.49 0.84 15.21
CA GLU A 217 -3.29 1.66 15.41
C GLU A 217 -2.27 1.41 14.30
N GLN A 218 -2.11 0.14 13.91
CA GLN A 218 -1.20 -0.30 12.87
C GLN A 218 -1.85 -1.40 12.03
N GLN A 219 -1.41 -1.57 10.77
CA GLN A 219 -1.94 -2.65 9.92
C GLN A 219 -1.77 -4.05 10.51
N SER A 220 -0.65 -4.25 11.20
CA SER A 220 -0.34 -5.54 11.82
C SER A 220 -1.40 -5.95 12.83
N ASP A 221 -2.13 -4.99 13.39
CA ASP A 221 -3.18 -5.24 14.38
C ASP A 221 -4.46 -5.81 13.73
N VAL A 222 -4.64 -5.65 12.41
CA VAL A 222 -5.68 -6.38 11.65
C VAL A 222 -5.46 -7.89 11.77
N GLN A 223 -4.22 -8.35 11.85
CA GLN A 223 -3.93 -9.77 12.03
C GLN A 223 -4.34 -10.25 13.44
N THR A 224 -4.25 -9.40 14.45
CA THR A 224 -4.80 -9.68 15.80
C THR A 224 -6.31 -9.91 15.73
N HIS A 225 -7.02 -9.05 15.01
CA HIS A 225 -8.47 -9.19 14.76
C HIS A 225 -8.81 -10.48 13.99
N ILE A 226 -8.12 -10.77 12.88
CA ILE A 226 -8.36 -11.98 12.07
C ILE A 226 -8.03 -13.27 12.85
N ASN A 227 -7.00 -13.24 13.69
CA ASN A 227 -6.60 -14.37 14.51
C ASN A 227 -7.48 -14.58 15.74
N ASN A 228 -8.31 -13.60 16.09
CA ASN A 228 -9.28 -13.75 17.17
C ASN A 228 -10.20 -14.94 16.86
N PRO A 229 -10.30 -15.96 17.75
CA PRO A 229 -11.17 -17.12 17.52
C PRO A 229 -12.63 -16.74 17.23
N TYR A 230 -13.07 -15.59 17.75
CA TYR A 230 -14.39 -15.02 17.50
C TYR A 230 -14.59 -14.61 16.03
N TYR A 231 -13.54 -14.27 15.27
CA TYR A 231 -13.63 -13.89 13.85
C TYR A 231 -14.30 -14.94 12.98
N LYS A 232 -13.88 -16.20 13.14
CA LYS A 232 -14.46 -17.34 12.40
C LYS A 232 -15.92 -17.57 12.80
N GLN A 233 -16.24 -17.44 14.09
CA GLN A 233 -17.59 -17.64 14.62
C GLN A 233 -18.54 -16.54 14.12
N PHE A 234 -18.10 -15.29 14.17
CA PHE A 234 -18.82 -14.13 13.68
C PHE A 234 -19.12 -14.26 12.18
N GLY A 235 -18.10 -14.57 11.36
CA GLY A 235 -18.27 -14.75 9.92
C GLY A 235 -19.22 -15.89 9.57
N ALA A 236 -19.15 -17.02 10.27
CA ALA A 236 -20.05 -18.16 10.05
C ALA A 236 -21.50 -17.83 10.42
N TYR A 237 -21.71 -17.00 11.45
CA TYR A 237 -23.03 -16.61 11.92
C TYR A 237 -23.68 -15.56 11.01
N VAL A 238 -22.93 -14.54 10.58
CA VAL A 238 -23.49 -13.38 9.87
C VAL A 238 -23.69 -13.65 8.37
N LYS A 239 -22.76 -14.34 7.70
CA LYS A 239 -22.81 -14.55 6.24
C LYS A 239 -24.14 -15.11 5.71
N PRO A 240 -24.78 -16.13 6.34
CA PRO A 240 -26.05 -16.67 5.86
C PRO A 240 -27.24 -15.70 5.97
N LEU A 241 -27.10 -14.66 6.80
CA LEU A 241 -28.16 -13.69 7.11
C LEU A 241 -28.16 -12.48 6.15
N LEU A 242 -27.19 -12.40 5.24
CA LEU A 242 -27.04 -11.30 4.30
C LEU A 242 -27.77 -11.56 2.99
N THR A 243 -28.19 -10.49 2.32
CA THR A 243 -28.80 -10.54 0.97
C THR A 243 -27.75 -10.56 -0.13
N LYS A 244 -26.56 -10.00 0.13
CA LYS A 244 -25.40 -9.99 -0.75
C LYS A 244 -24.11 -10.20 0.05
N PRO A 245 -22.99 -10.57 -0.61
CA PRO A 245 -21.69 -10.61 0.03
C PRO A 245 -21.33 -9.31 0.73
N ILE A 246 -20.50 -9.41 1.78
CA ILE A 246 -19.99 -8.27 2.54
C ILE A 246 -19.17 -7.38 1.60
N GLU A 247 -19.45 -6.08 1.61
CA GLU A 247 -18.69 -5.07 0.87
C GLU A 247 -17.68 -4.44 1.83
N LEU A 248 -16.40 -4.45 1.46
CA LEU A 248 -15.31 -3.97 2.29
C LEU A 248 -14.55 -2.88 1.53
N HIS A 249 -14.40 -1.73 2.18
CA HIS A 249 -13.75 -0.54 1.65
C HIS A 249 -12.67 -0.07 2.60
N SER A 250 -11.41 -0.17 2.19
CA SER A 250 -10.32 0.43 2.95
C SER A 250 -10.20 1.92 2.63
N LEU A 251 -10.22 2.78 3.64
CA LEU A 251 -10.12 4.25 3.50
C LEU A 251 -8.85 4.77 4.20
N ALA A 252 -8.57 6.05 4.02
CA ALA A 252 -7.53 6.78 4.77
C ALA A 252 -8.19 7.87 5.60
N GLU A 253 -7.74 8.07 6.84
CA GLU A 253 -8.20 9.20 7.66
C GLU A 253 -7.63 10.51 7.11
N MET A 254 -8.50 11.52 6.99
CA MET A 254 -8.07 12.87 6.66
C MET A 254 -7.36 13.48 7.88
N ASP A 255 -6.24 14.17 7.66
CA ASP A 255 -5.55 14.91 8.72
C ASP A 255 -6.40 16.12 9.14
N THR A 256 -7.13 15.98 10.26
CA THR A 256 -7.93 17.05 10.84
C THR A 256 -7.18 17.83 11.92
N SER A 257 -5.86 17.67 12.05
CA SER A 257 -5.06 18.35 13.08
C SER A 257 -4.66 19.79 12.70
N LYS A 258 -4.91 20.20 11.46
CA LYS A 258 -4.56 21.51 10.92
C LYS A 258 -5.80 22.22 10.43
N ASP A 259 -5.80 23.55 10.55
CA ASP A 259 -6.82 24.39 9.95
C ASP A 259 -6.73 24.34 8.42
N VAL A 260 -7.88 24.31 7.75
CA VAL A 260 -7.99 24.23 6.29
C VAL A 260 -8.80 25.43 5.78
N GLU A 261 -8.27 26.11 4.76
CA GLU A 261 -9.00 27.15 4.04
C GLU A 261 -9.93 26.49 3.02
N VAL A 262 -11.25 26.61 3.23
CA VAL A 262 -12.26 26.06 2.33
C VAL A 262 -12.47 27.05 1.18
N PRO A 263 -12.24 26.66 -0.09
CA PRO A 263 -12.50 27.55 -1.22
C PRO A 263 -13.97 28.03 -1.22
N PRO A 264 -14.23 29.31 -1.56
CA PRO A 264 -15.59 29.83 -1.60
C PRO A 264 -16.47 29.04 -2.58
N GLN A 265 -17.72 28.76 -2.18
CA GLN A 265 -18.72 28.11 -3.03
C GLN A 265 -19.00 28.96 -4.27
N THR A 266 -18.76 28.40 -5.46
CA THR A 266 -19.19 29.00 -6.74
C THR A 266 -20.34 28.19 -7.31
N TRP A 267 -21.56 28.41 -6.82
CA TRP A 267 -22.74 28.01 -7.56
C TRP A 267 -23.20 29.21 -8.39
N SER A 268 -23.31 29.04 -9.70
CA SER A 268 -24.19 29.89 -10.49
C SER A 268 -25.61 29.45 -10.16
N ASP A 269 -26.40 30.35 -9.59
CA ASP A 269 -27.84 30.16 -9.42
C ASP A 269 -28.47 29.93 -10.81
N GLU A 270 -28.56 28.68 -11.26
CA GLU A 270 -29.50 28.29 -12.31
C GLU A 270 -30.90 28.35 -11.70
N THR A 271 -31.41 29.59 -11.69
CA THR A 271 -32.82 30.00 -11.77
C THR A 271 -33.85 28.90 -11.58
N ASP A 272 -34.59 29.00 -10.47
CA ASP A 272 -35.98 28.55 -10.37
C ASP A 272 -36.78 29.09 -11.58
N GLN A 273 -37.27 28.18 -12.42
CA GLN A 273 -38.40 28.36 -13.34
C GLN A 273 -39.41 27.23 -13.14
#